data_AF-A0A2N3NCC9-F1
#
_entry.id   AF-A0A2N3NCC9-F1
#
_cell.length_a   1.000
_cell.length_b   1.000
_cell.length_c   1.000
_cell.angle_alpha   90.00
_cell.angle_beta   90.00
_cell.angle_gamma   90.00
#
_symmetry.space_group_name_H-M   'P 1'
#
loop_
_entity.id
_entity.type
_entity.pdbx_description
1 polymer ?
#
loop_
_entity_poly.entity_id
_entity_poly.type
_entity_poly.pdbx_seq_one_letter_code
_entity_poly.pdbx_strand_id
1 'polypeptide(L)'
;MEPSPETAWINTRKELQSCRFADTNQWHLFDNISYPTQEAFFVEADGSTINQAEVDISFSPREGFTGYFREANNAIQAVHLVSPGDLEQIGPDEVKAAWA
;
A
#
# COMPACT_ATOMS: atom_id res chain seq x y z
N MET A 1 -7.97 -17.83 8.61
CA MET A 1 -8.95 -18.62 7.80
C MET A 1 -8.85 -18.11 6.36
N GLU A 2 -9.06 -18.93 5.32
CA GLU A 2 -9.11 -18.38 3.95
C GLU A 2 -10.33 -17.45 3.79
N PRO A 3 -10.19 -16.27 3.18
CA PRO A 3 -11.31 -15.39 2.91
C PRO A 3 -12.22 -15.96 1.81
N SER A 4 -13.45 -15.43 1.71
CA SER A 4 -14.33 -15.76 0.59
C SER A 4 -13.70 -15.39 -0.76
N PRO A 5 -14.08 -16.04 -1.87
CA PRO A 5 -13.58 -15.67 -3.20
C PRO A 5 -13.85 -14.21 -3.57
N GLU A 6 -15.00 -13.66 -3.15
CA GLU A 6 -15.33 -12.25 -3.36
C GLU A 6 -14.40 -11.34 -2.57
N THR A 7 -14.18 -11.64 -1.28
CA THR A 7 -13.25 -10.89 -0.42
C THR A 7 -11.82 -10.93 -0.97
N ALA A 8 -11.35 -12.09 -1.42
CA ALA A 8 -10.03 -12.25 -2.04
C ALA A 8 -9.89 -11.42 -3.32
N TRP A 9 -10.92 -11.44 -4.17
CA TRP A 9 -10.95 -10.66 -5.42
C TRP A 9 -10.95 -9.15 -5.15
N ILE A 10 -11.73 -8.68 -4.17
CA ILE A 10 -11.75 -7.26 -3.79
C ILE A 10 -10.37 -6.80 -3.33
N ASN A 11 -9.73 -7.52 -2.40
CA ASN A 11 -8.40 -7.16 -1.89
C ASN A 11 -7.35 -7.17 -3.01
N THR A 12 -7.34 -8.20 -3.85
CA THR A 12 -6.44 -8.28 -5.01
C THR A 12 -6.65 -7.10 -5.96
N ARG A 13 -7.91 -6.74 -6.25
CA ARG A 13 -8.23 -5.61 -7.11
C ARG A 13 -7.76 -4.29 -6.49
N LYS A 14 -7.93 -4.10 -5.18
CA LYS A 14 -7.50 -2.88 -4.48
C LYS A 14 -5.99 -2.71 -4.53
N GLU A 15 -5.23 -3.79 -4.37
CA GLU A 15 -3.77 -3.73 -4.52
C GLU A 15 -3.34 -3.40 -5.95
N LEU A 16 -3.93 -4.05 -6.96
CA LEU A 16 -3.64 -3.70 -8.36
C LEU A 16 -4.01 -2.24 -8.71
N GLN A 17 -5.04 -1.69 -8.05
CA GLN A 17 -5.37 -0.27 -8.16
C GLN A 17 -4.33 0.63 -7.49
N SER A 18 -3.83 0.26 -6.30
CA SER A 18 -2.79 1.01 -5.58
C SER A 18 -1.54 1.16 -6.45
N CYS A 19 -1.07 0.05 -7.02
CA CYS A 19 0.05 -0.02 -7.96
C CYS A 19 -0.17 0.87 -9.19
N ARG A 20 -1.31 0.71 -9.87
CA ARG A 20 -1.63 1.50 -11.07
C ARG A 20 -1.65 3.00 -10.76
N PHE A 21 -2.24 3.41 -9.63
CA PHE A 21 -2.31 4.82 -9.26
C PHE A 21 -0.93 5.39 -8.96
N ALA A 22 -0.07 4.63 -8.28
CA ALA A 22 1.32 5.01 -8.05
C ALA A 22 2.09 5.13 -9.38
N ASP A 23 2.00 4.12 -10.25
CA ASP A 23 2.69 4.07 -11.56
C ASP A 23 2.31 5.24 -12.49
N THR A 24 1.09 5.75 -12.35
CA THR A 24 0.56 6.83 -13.20
C THR A 24 0.50 8.19 -12.51
N ASN A 25 1.12 8.33 -11.32
CA ASN A 25 1.10 9.54 -10.50
C ASN A 25 -0.33 10.05 -10.16
N GLN A 26 -1.31 9.14 -10.11
CA GLN A 26 -2.70 9.43 -9.77
C GLN A 26 -2.96 9.35 -8.26
N TRP A 27 -2.08 9.97 -7.47
CA TRP A 27 -2.09 9.91 -6.00
C TRP A 27 -3.42 10.34 -5.36
N HIS A 28 -4.14 11.27 -5.99
CA HIS A 28 -5.47 11.72 -5.57
C HIS A 28 -6.56 10.62 -5.60
N LEU A 29 -6.32 9.49 -6.28
CA LEU A 29 -7.28 8.37 -6.33
C LEU A 29 -7.13 7.39 -5.16
N PHE A 30 -6.12 7.55 -4.30
CA PHE A 30 -5.93 6.71 -3.12
C PHE A 30 -7.11 6.79 -2.14
N ASP A 31 -7.88 7.87 -2.18
CA ASP A 31 -9.09 8.04 -1.38
C ASP A 31 -10.17 6.98 -1.65
N ASN A 32 -10.10 6.31 -2.80
CA ASN A 32 -11.02 5.24 -3.18
C ASN A 32 -10.59 3.84 -2.70
N ILE A 33 -9.35 3.70 -2.20
CA ILE A 33 -8.73 2.39 -1.91
C ILE A 33 -8.06 2.31 -0.54
N SER A 34 -7.83 3.44 0.13
CA SER A 34 -7.17 3.52 1.44
C SER A 34 -8.00 4.35 2.42
N TYR A 35 -8.07 3.89 3.67
CA TYR A 35 -8.72 4.63 4.75
C TYR A 35 -7.99 5.96 5.01
N PRO A 36 -8.71 7.02 5.45
CA PRO A 36 -8.06 8.27 5.83
C PRO A 36 -7.08 8.07 6.99
N THR A 37 -7.32 7.11 7.87
CA THR A 37 -6.46 6.75 9.01
C THR A 37 -5.39 5.71 8.67
N GLN A 38 -5.11 5.48 7.39
CA GLN A 38 -4.09 4.51 6.99
C GLN A 38 -2.72 4.91 7.51
N GLU A 39 -2.01 3.91 8.01
CA GLU A 39 -0.61 3.99 8.42
C GLU A 39 0.24 3.19 7.44
N ALA A 40 1.41 3.72 7.08
CA ALA A 40 2.40 3.03 6.25
C ALA A 40 3.74 3.05 6.95
N PHE A 41 4.41 1.90 6.95
CA PHE A 41 5.72 1.72 7.55
C PHE A 41 6.60 0.97 6.56
N PHE A 42 7.80 1.48 6.32
CA PHE A 42 8.82 0.81 5.54
C PHE A 42 9.92 0.38 6.50
N VAL A 43 10.22 -0.91 6.54
CA VAL A 43 11.10 -1.51 7.55
C VAL A 43 12.22 -2.30 6.90
N GLU A 44 13.36 -2.34 7.59
CA GLU A 44 14.48 -3.23 7.32
C GLU A 44 14.12 -4.68 7.70
N ALA A 45 14.97 -5.62 7.31
CA ALA A 45 14.77 -7.06 7.61
C ALA A 45 14.72 -7.36 9.12
N ASP A 46 15.31 -6.52 9.97
CA ASP A 46 15.27 -6.64 11.43
C ASP A 46 14.04 -5.96 12.07
N GLY A 47 13.18 -5.34 11.26
CA GLY A 47 11.97 -4.64 11.69
C GLY A 47 12.19 -3.19 12.10
N SER A 48 13.40 -2.66 12.05
CA SER A 48 13.65 -1.22 12.25
C SER A 48 13.11 -0.40 11.08
N THR A 49 12.62 0.81 11.35
CA THR A 49 12.12 1.70 10.28
C THR A 49 13.26 2.15 9.38
N ILE A 50 13.04 2.09 8.07
CA ILE A 50 13.99 2.61 7.08
C ILE A 50 14.13 4.13 7.31
N ASN A 51 15.37 4.58 7.46
CA ASN A 51 15.72 5.99 7.56
C ASN A 51 16.42 6.43 6.27
N GLN A 52 15.87 7.42 5.56
CA GLN A 52 16.53 8.05 4.41
C GLN A 52 16.78 9.51 4.70
N ALA A 53 18.05 9.93 4.65
CA ALA A 53 18.46 11.32 4.87
C ALA A 53 17.86 11.92 6.16
N GLU A 54 17.93 11.17 7.26
CA GLU A 54 17.40 11.55 8.59
C GLU A 54 15.86 11.57 8.69
N VAL A 55 15.15 11.07 7.67
CA VAL A 55 13.70 10.94 7.66
C VAL A 55 13.32 9.46 7.76
N ASP A 56 12.59 9.11 8.81
CA ASP A 56 11.96 7.80 8.93
C ASP A 56 10.84 7.68 7.88
N ILE A 57 10.88 6.62 7.07
CA ILE A 57 9.90 6.37 6.02
C ILE A 57 8.68 5.69 6.66
N SER A 58 7.94 6.48 7.42
CA SER A 58 6.68 6.13 8.06
C SER A 58 5.67 7.27 7.90
N PHE A 59 4.43 6.92 7.60
CA PHE A 59 3.40 7.89 7.26
C PHE A 59 2.08 7.55 7.95
N SER A 60 1.53 8.54 8.65
CA SER A 60 0.16 8.55 9.15
C SER A 60 -0.27 10.02 9.26
N PRO A 61 -1.41 10.45 8.70
CA PRO A 61 -2.39 9.67 7.94
C PRO A 61 -2.00 9.44 6.46
N ARG A 62 -2.93 8.86 5.68
CA ARG A 62 -2.82 8.62 4.22
C ARG A 62 -2.31 9.81 3.42
N GLU A 63 -2.67 11.04 3.79
CA GLU A 63 -2.23 12.26 3.10
C GLU A 63 -0.72 12.47 3.20
N GLY A 64 -0.09 12.06 4.32
CA GLY A 64 1.36 12.08 4.46
C GLY A 64 2.04 11.14 3.48
N PHE A 65 1.49 9.92 3.32
CA PHE A 65 2.00 8.92 2.38
C PHE A 65 1.88 9.42 0.93
N THR A 66 0.69 9.82 0.51
CA THR A 66 0.45 10.25 -0.87
C THR A 66 1.17 11.55 -1.21
N GLY A 67 1.27 12.49 -0.26
CA GLY A 67 2.00 13.74 -0.42
C GLY A 67 3.50 13.52 -0.60
N TYR A 68 4.11 12.66 0.22
CA TYR A 68 5.52 12.33 0.11
C TYR A 68 5.85 11.70 -1.24
N PHE A 69 5.16 10.60 -1.60
CA PHE A 69 5.47 9.88 -2.83
C PHE A 69 5.10 10.63 -4.10
N ARG A 70 4.10 11.53 -4.04
CA ARG A 70 3.83 12.45 -5.14
C ARG A 70 5.03 13.31 -5.51
N GLU A 71 5.72 13.86 -4.51
CA GLU A 71 6.89 14.71 -4.76
C GLU A 71 8.13 13.86 -5.07
N ALA A 72 8.37 12.80 -4.28
CA ALA A 72 9.54 11.94 -4.44
C ALA A 72 9.57 11.21 -5.80
N ASN A 73 8.41 10.83 -6.34
CA ASN A 73 8.31 10.05 -7.57
C ASN A 73 7.87 10.89 -8.78
N ASN A 74 7.84 12.22 -8.70
CA ASN A 74 7.28 13.08 -9.75
C ASN A 74 7.94 12.91 -11.14
N ALA A 75 9.21 12.49 -11.16
CA ALA A 75 10.02 12.29 -12.36
C ALA A 75 10.32 10.81 -12.64
N ILE A 76 9.80 9.91 -11.80
CA ILE A 76 10.04 8.47 -11.92
C ILE A 76 8.94 7.87 -12.81
N GLN A 77 9.36 7.04 -13.77
CA GLN A 77 8.48 6.11 -14.46
C GLN A 77 8.67 4.73 -13.83
N ALA A 78 7.62 4.24 -13.17
CA ALA A 78 7.63 2.94 -12.51
C ALA A 78 6.53 2.04 -13.08
N VAL A 79 6.74 0.74 -12.94
CA VAL A 79 5.72 -0.29 -13.11
C VAL A 79 5.86 -1.24 -11.94
N HIS A 80 4.82 -1.32 -11.10
CA HIS A 80 4.77 -2.33 -10.05
C HIS A 80 4.38 -3.68 -10.67
N LEU A 81 5.15 -4.71 -10.36
CA LEU A 81 4.84 -6.10 -10.68
C LEU A 81 4.44 -6.78 -9.38
N VAL A 82 3.22 -7.31 -9.31
CA VAL A 82 2.68 -7.91 -8.08
C VAL A 82 2.20 -9.31 -8.37
N SER A 83 2.68 -10.26 -7.59
CA SER A 83 2.26 -11.66 -7.60
C SER A 83 0.91 -11.84 -6.91
N PRO A 84 0.23 -12.99 -7.09
CA PRO A 84 -0.92 -13.32 -6.26
C PRO A 84 -0.56 -13.18 -4.78
N GLY A 85 -1.45 -12.54 -4.01
CA GLY A 85 -1.23 -12.31 -2.58
C GLY A 85 -1.65 -13.50 -1.73
N ASP A 86 -0.94 -13.70 -0.63
CA ASP A 86 -1.36 -14.58 0.46
C ASP A 86 -2.36 -13.83 1.34
N LEU A 87 -3.57 -14.36 1.46
CA LEU A 87 -4.68 -13.70 2.14
C LEU A 87 -5.19 -14.55 3.32
N GLU A 88 -5.33 -13.91 4.47
CA GLU A 88 -5.87 -14.52 5.68
C GLU A 88 -6.98 -13.65 6.28
N GLN A 89 -8.18 -14.20 6.38
CA GLN A 89 -9.27 -13.62 7.16
C GLN A 89 -8.93 -13.71 8.65
N ILE A 90 -8.74 -12.56 9.30
CA ILE A 90 -8.34 -12.41 10.71
C ILE A 90 -9.43 -11.80 11.61
N GLY A 91 -10.46 -11.20 11.01
CA GLY A 91 -11.67 -10.73 11.68
C GLY A 91 -12.86 -10.73 10.72
N PRO A 92 -14.09 -10.38 11.15
CA PRO A 92 -15.26 -10.34 10.26
C PRO A 92 -15.09 -9.40 9.05
N ASP A 93 -14.43 -8.26 9.27
CA ASP A 93 -14.22 -7.20 8.27
C ASP A 93 -12.72 -6.92 8.03
N GLU A 94 -11.85 -7.85 8.43
CA GLU A 94 -10.40 -7.65 8.43
C GLU A 94 -9.68 -8.83 7.77
N VAL A 95 -8.83 -8.49 6.79
CA VAL A 95 -8.00 -9.42 6.04
C VAL A 95 -6.55 -8.98 6.16
N LYS A 96 -5.70 -9.89 6.58
CA LYS A 96 -4.25 -9.75 6.44
C LYS A 96 -3.87 -10.20 5.03
N ALA A 97 -3.11 -9.38 4.33
CA ALA A 97 -2.67 -9.67 2.98
C ALA A 97 -1.15 -9.44 2.87
N ALA A 98 -0.47 -10.31 2.12
CA ALA A 98 0.94 -10.19 1.80
C ALA A 98 1.14 -10.40 0.29
N TRP A 99 1.95 -9.55 -0.33
CA TRP A 99 2.23 -9.58 -1.76
C TRP A 99 3.74 -9.60 -2.00
N ALA A 100 4.16 -10.06 -3.19
CA ALA A 100 5.55 -10.16 -3.62
C ALA A 100 5.74 -9.70 -5.06
#